data_AF-A0A382KA64-F1
#
_entry.id   AF-A0A382KA64-F1
#
_cell.length_a   1.000
_cell.length_b   1.000
_cell.length_c   1.000
_cell.angle_alpha   90.00
_cell.angle_beta   90.00
_cell.angle_gamma   90.00
#
_symmetry.space_group_name_H-M   'P 1'
#
loop_
_entity.id
_entity.type
_entity.pdbx_description
1 polymer ?
#
loop_
_entity_poly.entity_id
_entity_poly.type
_entity_poly.pdbx_seq_one_letter_code
_entity_poly.pdbx_strand_id
1 'polypeptide(L)'
;MTAIATTLAHLDEGQIRVDLAAAFRLAAKMDLHESVANHFSAAVSPDGTRFLMNPKWRHFGLVRASELLLLDAEDPSTMDRSDAPDASAWCIHGAIHAHIPTARAVLHCHPPYATAMCGLADPTIPPIDQATARFWGRTVYDMEMGGPPDDPAEGARVAAALVDNAVMMMGNHGVTVIGETVAHAFEELYYLERACRNVILALSSG
;
A
#
# COMPACT_ATOMS: atom_id res chain seq x y z
N MET A 1 -22.91 24.61 -15.57
CA MET A 1 -22.18 23.39 -15.96
C MET A 1 -22.61 22.29 -15.01
N THR A 2 -23.15 21.25 -15.60
CA THR A 2 -23.95 20.20 -14.98
C THR A 2 -23.16 19.48 -13.90
N ALA A 3 -23.76 19.35 -12.72
CA ALA A 3 -23.32 18.45 -11.68
C ALA A 3 -23.14 17.06 -12.30
N ILE A 4 -21.90 16.61 -12.40
CA ILE A 4 -21.59 15.20 -12.63
C ILE A 4 -22.08 14.51 -11.36
N ALA A 5 -23.32 14.03 -11.42
CA ALA A 5 -23.76 12.95 -10.56
C ALA A 5 -22.82 11.78 -10.87
N THR A 6 -21.70 11.71 -10.15
CA THR A 6 -20.83 10.56 -10.14
C THR A 6 -21.73 9.41 -9.76
N THR A 7 -22.04 8.58 -10.75
CA THR A 7 -22.80 7.36 -10.53
C THR A 7 -21.93 6.57 -9.58
N LEU A 8 -22.33 6.49 -8.30
CA LEU A 8 -21.78 5.52 -7.38
C LEU A 8 -22.07 4.18 -8.03
N ALA A 9 -21.10 3.65 -8.79
CA ALA A 9 -21.07 2.24 -9.09
C ALA A 9 -21.27 1.57 -7.73
N HIS A 10 -22.32 0.76 -7.59
CA HIS A 10 -22.49 -0.03 -6.38
C HIS A 10 -21.18 -0.77 -6.14
N LEU A 11 -20.48 -0.41 -5.06
CA LEU A 11 -19.25 -1.08 -4.68
C LEU A 11 -19.61 -2.53 -4.41
N ASP A 12 -19.13 -3.43 -5.26
CA ASP A 12 -19.32 -4.87 -5.10
C ASP A 12 -18.21 -5.40 -4.19
N GLU A 13 -18.51 -5.49 -2.89
CA GLU A 13 -17.58 -6.06 -1.90
C GLU A 13 -17.10 -7.46 -2.33
N GLY A 14 -17.97 -8.28 -2.95
CA GLY A 14 -17.60 -9.61 -3.42
C GLY A 14 -16.48 -9.56 -4.46
N GLN A 15 -16.60 -8.67 -5.45
CA GLN A 15 -15.55 -8.45 -6.44
C GLN A 15 -14.29 -7.84 -5.82
N ILE A 16 -14.41 -6.87 -4.91
CA ILE A 16 -13.24 -6.27 -4.24
C ILE A 16 -12.46 -7.32 -3.44
N ARG A 17 -13.15 -8.24 -2.76
CA ARG A 17 -12.50 -9.37 -2.07
C ARG A 17 -11.74 -10.27 -3.04
N VAL A 18 -12.31 -10.54 -4.22
CA VAL A 18 -11.66 -11.35 -5.26
C VAL A 18 -10.43 -10.64 -5.81
N ASP A 19 -10.54 -9.36 -6.14
CA ASP A 19 -9.44 -8.56 -6.69
C ASP A 19 -8.28 -8.44 -5.68
N LEU A 20 -8.59 -8.15 -4.41
CA LEU A 20 -7.59 -8.05 -3.36
C LEU A 20 -6.92 -9.41 -3.09
N ALA A 21 -7.68 -10.51 -3.08
CA ALA A 21 -7.11 -11.86 -3.00
C ALA A 21 -6.20 -12.17 -4.19
N ALA A 22 -6.56 -11.76 -5.40
CA ALA A 22 -5.72 -11.91 -6.58
C ALA A 22 -4.42 -11.10 -6.46
N ALA A 23 -4.49 -9.86 -5.98
CA ALA A 23 -3.33 -9.00 -5.75
C ALA A 23 -2.32 -9.63 -4.77
N PHE A 24 -2.78 -10.21 -3.66
CA PHE A 24 -1.90 -10.96 -2.74
C PHE A 24 -1.19 -12.12 -3.44
N ARG A 25 -1.93 -12.94 -4.21
CA ARG A 25 -1.36 -14.10 -4.90
C ARG A 25 -0.39 -13.69 -6.01
N LEU A 26 -0.65 -12.60 -6.71
CA LEU A 26 0.25 -12.03 -7.71
C LEU A 26 1.51 -11.47 -7.06
N ALA A 27 1.39 -10.72 -5.97
CA ALA A 27 2.54 -10.22 -5.22
C ALA A 27 3.45 -11.36 -4.76
N ALA A 28 2.89 -12.45 -4.25
CA ALA A 28 3.65 -13.64 -3.89
C ALA A 28 4.32 -14.32 -5.10
N LYS A 29 3.60 -14.45 -6.21
CA LYS A 29 4.15 -15.05 -7.44
C LYS A 29 5.29 -14.22 -8.05
N MET A 30 5.25 -12.91 -7.84
CA MET A 30 6.23 -11.94 -8.36
C MET A 30 7.33 -11.59 -7.36
N ASP A 31 7.36 -12.27 -6.19
CA ASP A 31 8.35 -12.04 -5.14
C ASP A 31 8.37 -10.60 -4.59
N LEU A 32 7.19 -9.97 -4.50
CA LEU A 32 7.02 -8.61 -3.97
C LEU A 32 6.82 -8.56 -2.45
N HIS A 33 6.80 -9.71 -1.78
CA HIS A 33 6.53 -9.83 -0.35
C HIS A 33 7.80 -10.10 0.46
N GLU A 34 7.76 -9.80 1.75
CA GLU A 34 8.70 -10.36 2.74
C GLU A 34 7.95 -11.22 3.77
N SER A 35 8.04 -12.54 3.65
CA SER A 35 7.38 -13.51 4.52
C SER A 35 5.90 -13.15 4.81
N VAL A 36 5.56 -12.86 6.06
CA VAL A 36 4.20 -12.53 6.52
C VAL A 36 4.07 -11.09 7.03
N ALA A 37 5.07 -10.23 6.79
CA ALA A 37 5.14 -8.86 7.32
C ALA A 37 4.38 -7.82 6.47
N ASN A 38 3.70 -8.25 5.41
CA ASN A 38 3.11 -7.39 4.38
C ASN A 38 1.59 -7.29 4.59
N HIS A 39 0.99 -6.21 4.08
CA HIS A 39 -0.44 -5.99 4.24
C HIS A 39 -1.02 -5.14 3.11
N PHE A 40 -2.12 -5.61 2.52
CA PHE A 40 -2.89 -4.86 1.53
C PHE A 40 -4.30 -4.65 2.05
N SER A 41 -4.89 -3.50 1.71
CA SER A 41 -6.29 -3.21 2.01
C SER A 41 -7.03 -2.55 0.86
N ALA A 42 -8.36 -2.69 0.86
CA ALA A 42 -9.24 -2.07 -0.12
C ALA A 42 -10.57 -1.63 0.49
N ALA A 43 -10.94 -0.37 0.29
CA ALA A 43 -12.15 0.24 0.81
C ALA A 43 -13.42 -0.28 0.11
N VAL A 44 -14.44 -0.59 0.90
CA VAL A 44 -15.74 -1.11 0.46
C VAL A 44 -16.88 -0.14 0.73
N SER A 45 -16.68 0.87 1.58
CA SER A 45 -17.65 1.96 1.79
C SER A 45 -17.34 3.17 0.90
N PRO A 46 -18.35 3.96 0.48
CA PRO A 46 -18.15 5.13 -0.38
C PRO A 46 -17.22 6.21 0.21
N ASP A 47 -17.21 6.37 1.53
CA ASP A 47 -16.36 7.32 2.28
C ASP A 47 -14.91 6.83 2.49
N GLY A 48 -14.63 5.56 2.24
CA GLY A 48 -13.27 4.98 2.35
C GLY A 48 -12.96 4.31 3.68
N THR A 49 -13.73 4.59 4.73
CA THR A 49 -13.37 4.21 6.11
C THR A 49 -13.59 2.74 6.44
N ARG A 50 -14.53 2.05 5.77
CA ARG A 50 -14.69 0.60 5.88
C ARG A 50 -13.94 -0.09 4.76
N PHE A 51 -13.04 -1.01 5.13
CA PHE A 51 -12.13 -1.65 4.20
C PHE A 51 -11.82 -3.10 4.56
N LEU A 52 -11.34 -3.83 3.55
CA LEU A 52 -10.87 -5.21 3.64
C LEU A 52 -9.38 -5.25 3.91
N MET A 53 -8.89 -6.20 4.70
CA MET A 53 -7.46 -6.43 4.93
C MET A 53 -7.17 -7.92 5.13
N ASN A 54 -5.95 -8.38 4.83
CA ASN A 54 -5.54 -9.74 5.17
C ASN A 54 -5.44 -9.95 6.70
N PRO A 55 -5.74 -11.17 7.20
CA PRO A 55 -5.41 -11.54 8.57
C PRO A 55 -3.91 -11.41 8.86
N LYS A 56 -3.57 -11.07 10.10
CA LYS A 56 -2.17 -10.98 10.53
C LYS A 56 -1.44 -12.30 10.36
N TRP A 57 -0.16 -12.20 9.99
CA TRP A 57 0.78 -13.32 9.83
C TRP A 57 0.37 -14.36 8.79
N ARG A 58 -0.50 -13.97 7.84
CA ARG A 58 -0.91 -14.81 6.72
C ARG A 58 -0.01 -14.57 5.52
N HIS A 59 0.70 -15.61 5.09
CA HIS A 59 1.50 -15.54 3.87
C HIS A 59 0.61 -15.17 2.67
N PHE A 60 1.03 -14.19 1.87
CA PHE A 60 0.27 -13.68 0.71
C PHE A 60 -0.15 -14.79 -0.26
N GLY A 61 0.76 -15.75 -0.47
CA GLY A 61 0.50 -16.96 -1.26
C GLY A 61 -0.58 -17.89 -0.72
N LEU A 62 -1.21 -17.63 0.44
CA LEU A 62 -2.27 -18.43 1.06
C LEU A 62 -3.59 -17.66 1.28
N VAL A 63 -3.61 -16.34 1.13
CA VAL A 63 -4.80 -15.49 1.37
C VAL A 63 -5.94 -15.81 0.41
N ARG A 64 -7.18 -15.90 0.92
CA ARG A 64 -8.41 -16.10 0.14
C ARG A 64 -9.37 -14.93 0.33
N ALA A 65 -10.25 -14.69 -0.64
CA ALA A 65 -11.29 -13.67 -0.57
C ALA A 65 -12.19 -13.81 0.69
N SER A 66 -12.49 -15.04 1.08
CA SER A 66 -13.37 -15.38 2.19
C SER A 66 -12.78 -15.16 3.59
N GLU A 67 -11.46 -15.00 3.71
CA GLU A 67 -10.79 -14.80 5.01
C GLU A 67 -10.38 -13.34 5.25
N LEU A 68 -10.63 -12.44 4.30
CA LEU A 68 -10.33 -11.02 4.47
C LEU A 68 -11.20 -10.41 5.59
N LEU A 69 -10.54 -9.70 6.49
CA LEU A 69 -11.16 -8.98 7.58
C LEU A 69 -11.91 -7.77 7.03
N LEU A 70 -13.12 -7.52 7.51
CA LEU A 70 -13.80 -6.23 7.32
C LEU A 70 -13.52 -5.37 8.56
N LEU A 71 -12.90 -4.22 8.34
CA LEU A 71 -12.45 -3.27 9.35
C LEU A 71 -13.10 -1.90 9.11
N ASP A 72 -13.14 -1.06 10.14
CA ASP A 72 -13.66 0.31 10.08
C ASP A 72 -12.66 1.25 10.76
N ALA A 73 -12.09 2.19 10.00
CA ALA A 73 -11.11 3.17 10.48
C ALA A 73 -11.66 4.05 11.62
N GLU A 74 -12.98 4.22 11.68
CA GLU A 74 -13.67 5.04 12.68
C GLU A 74 -14.10 4.23 13.92
N ASP A 75 -13.91 2.91 13.92
CA ASP A 75 -14.23 2.06 15.08
C ASP A 75 -13.01 1.97 16.03
N PRO A 76 -13.05 2.67 17.18
CA PRO A 76 -11.94 2.67 18.13
C PRO A 76 -11.72 1.29 18.80
N SER A 77 -12.69 0.37 18.69
CA SER A 77 -12.60 -0.98 19.26
C SER A 77 -11.97 -2.00 18.30
N THR A 78 -11.56 -1.60 17.09
CA THR A 78 -11.00 -2.51 16.08
C THR A 78 -9.83 -3.35 16.62
N MET A 79 -8.94 -2.73 17.42
CA MET A 79 -7.77 -3.42 17.98
C MET A 79 -8.08 -4.28 19.21
N ASP A 80 -9.29 -4.19 19.78
CA ASP A 80 -9.75 -5.05 20.89
C ASP A 80 -10.37 -6.36 20.40
N ARG A 81 -10.60 -6.50 19.09
CA ARG A 81 -11.20 -7.69 18.49
C ARG A 81 -10.27 -8.91 18.59
N SER A 82 -10.86 -10.09 18.72
CA SER A 82 -10.10 -11.35 18.73
C SER A 82 -9.40 -11.65 17.39
N ASP A 83 -9.93 -11.11 16.29
CA ASP A 83 -9.39 -11.17 14.94
C ASP A 83 -8.72 -9.86 14.51
N ALA A 84 -8.31 -9.01 15.47
CA ALA A 84 -7.67 -7.74 15.18
C ALA A 84 -6.49 -7.88 14.20
N PRO A 85 -6.32 -6.91 13.29
CA PRO A 85 -5.22 -6.90 12.32
C PRO A 85 -3.86 -6.79 13.02
N ASP A 86 -2.80 -6.89 12.23
CA ASP A 86 -1.46 -6.57 12.73
C ASP A 86 -1.39 -5.09 13.13
N ALA A 87 -0.71 -4.77 14.24
CA ALA A 87 -0.64 -3.40 14.75
C ALA A 87 0.04 -2.45 13.75
N SER A 88 1.05 -2.92 13.01
CA SER A 88 1.71 -2.10 12.00
C SER A 88 0.87 -1.89 10.77
N ALA A 89 0.11 -2.92 10.38
CA ALA A 89 -0.87 -2.80 9.33
C ALA A 89 -1.95 -1.77 9.70
N TRP A 90 -2.43 -1.80 10.95
CA TRP A 90 -3.45 -0.87 11.42
C TRP A 90 -2.95 0.57 11.49
N CYS A 91 -1.75 0.79 12.04
CA CYS A 91 -1.11 2.10 12.13
C CYS A 91 -1.09 2.82 10.77
N ILE A 92 -0.65 2.14 9.71
CA ILE A 92 -0.54 2.73 8.38
C ILE A 92 -1.91 2.78 7.68
N HIS A 93 -2.60 1.65 7.52
CA HIS A 93 -3.78 1.58 6.67
C HIS A 93 -5.00 2.24 7.31
N GLY A 94 -5.16 2.13 8.64
CA GLY A 94 -6.23 2.80 9.37
C GLY A 94 -6.13 4.31 9.22
N ALA A 95 -4.92 4.87 9.38
CA ALA A 95 -4.68 6.29 9.18
C ALA A 95 -4.94 6.73 7.73
N ILE A 96 -4.46 5.98 6.74
CA ILE A 96 -4.68 6.31 5.32
C ILE A 96 -6.18 6.29 4.97
N HIS A 97 -6.91 5.23 5.33
CA HIS A 97 -8.36 5.12 5.03
C HIS A 97 -9.21 6.14 5.77
N ALA A 98 -8.81 6.56 6.98
CA ALA A 98 -9.49 7.64 7.71
C ALA A 98 -9.32 9.02 7.07
N HIS A 99 -8.18 9.28 6.40
CA HIS A 99 -7.82 10.63 5.95
C HIS A 99 -7.83 10.84 4.43
N ILE A 100 -7.74 9.77 3.63
CA ILE A 100 -7.62 9.86 2.17
C ILE A 100 -8.74 9.05 1.48
N PRO A 101 -9.95 9.61 1.31
CA PRO A 101 -11.09 8.88 0.71
C PRO A 101 -10.84 8.34 -0.71
N THR A 102 -9.90 8.94 -1.45
CA THR A 102 -9.48 8.51 -2.80
C THR A 102 -8.52 7.32 -2.79
N ALA A 103 -7.90 6.99 -1.65
CA ALA A 103 -7.02 5.84 -1.47
C ALA A 103 -7.83 4.54 -1.31
N ARG A 104 -8.59 4.18 -2.36
CA ARG A 104 -9.49 3.02 -2.36
C ARG A 104 -8.77 1.70 -2.19
N ALA A 105 -7.51 1.60 -2.58
CA ALA A 105 -6.62 0.48 -2.31
C ALA A 105 -5.31 1.01 -1.75
N VAL A 106 -4.77 0.32 -0.74
CA VAL A 106 -3.49 0.64 -0.10
C VAL A 106 -2.67 -0.65 -0.06
N LEU A 107 -1.51 -0.65 -0.71
CA LEU A 107 -0.62 -1.79 -0.79
C LEU A 107 0.70 -1.45 -0.09
N HIS A 108 0.97 -2.08 1.06
CA HIS A 108 2.25 -2.01 1.74
C HIS A 108 2.97 -3.36 1.69
N CYS A 109 4.23 -3.34 1.29
CA CYS A 109 5.08 -4.52 1.23
C CYS A 109 6.56 -4.16 1.14
N HIS A 110 7.39 -5.19 1.17
CA HIS A 110 8.85 -5.09 1.19
C HIS A 110 9.48 -5.79 -0.02
N PRO A 111 9.27 -5.31 -1.25
CA PRO A 111 9.81 -5.95 -2.44
C PRO A 111 11.34 -5.72 -2.53
N PRO A 112 12.13 -6.70 -3.02
CA PRO A 112 13.59 -6.70 -2.84
C PRO A 112 14.31 -5.44 -3.33
N TYR A 113 14.02 -4.94 -4.54
CA TYR A 113 14.74 -3.82 -5.11
C TYR A 113 14.30 -2.48 -4.52
N ALA A 114 12.99 -2.27 -4.31
CA ALA A 114 12.53 -1.04 -3.67
C ALA A 114 12.96 -0.96 -2.20
N THR A 115 12.90 -2.07 -1.46
CA THR A 115 13.42 -2.12 -0.07
C THR A 115 14.93 -1.86 -0.02
N ALA A 116 15.72 -2.41 -0.95
CA ALA A 116 17.14 -2.10 -1.03
C ALA A 116 17.40 -0.61 -1.32
N MET A 117 16.64 0.00 -2.22
CA MET A 117 16.70 1.45 -2.48
C MET A 117 16.34 2.26 -1.23
N CYS A 118 15.33 1.87 -0.45
CA CYS A 118 14.96 2.53 0.82
C CYS A 118 16.08 2.53 1.87
N GLY A 119 17.09 1.65 1.75
CA GLY A 119 18.27 1.62 2.62
C GLY A 119 19.39 2.58 2.19
N LEU A 120 19.27 3.28 1.06
CA LEU A 120 20.26 4.25 0.60
C LEU A 120 20.11 5.59 1.34
N ALA A 121 21.22 6.32 1.47
CA ALA A 121 21.21 7.70 1.97
C ALA A 121 20.37 8.63 1.07
N ASP A 122 20.35 8.35 -0.24
CA ASP A 122 19.45 8.98 -1.21
C ASP A 122 18.70 7.89 -1.98
N PRO A 123 17.43 7.62 -1.65
CA PRO A 123 16.59 6.63 -2.33
C PRO A 123 15.91 7.18 -3.61
N THR A 124 16.21 8.41 -4.03
CA THR A 124 15.51 9.04 -5.16
C THR A 124 15.63 8.20 -6.43
N ILE A 125 14.50 8.01 -7.12
CA ILE A 125 14.41 7.32 -8.41
C ILE A 125 14.65 8.34 -9.54
N PRO A 126 15.84 8.35 -10.20
CA PRO A 126 16.11 9.22 -11.34
C PRO A 126 15.40 8.72 -12.61
N PRO A 127 14.95 9.60 -13.53
CA PRO A 127 14.17 9.23 -14.71
C PRO A 127 15.08 8.77 -15.86
N ILE A 128 15.76 7.64 -15.67
CA ILE A 128 16.76 7.10 -16.61
C ILE A 128 16.15 6.22 -17.70
N ASP A 129 14.90 5.79 -17.54
CA ASP A 129 14.14 4.99 -18.50
C ASP A 129 12.62 5.20 -18.33
N GLN A 130 11.80 4.53 -19.13
CA GLN A 130 10.35 4.69 -19.08
C GLN A 130 9.73 4.26 -17.74
N ALA A 131 10.24 3.20 -17.09
CA ALA A 131 9.71 2.74 -15.81
C ALA A 131 10.01 3.73 -14.69
N THR A 132 11.25 4.23 -14.64
CA THR A 132 11.66 5.23 -13.64
C THR A 132 11.01 6.60 -13.88
N ALA A 133 10.84 7.01 -15.14
CA ALA A 133 10.16 8.26 -15.48
C ALA A 133 8.70 8.32 -14.98
N ARG A 134 8.03 7.17 -14.78
CA ARG A 134 6.67 7.09 -14.18
C ARG A 134 6.62 7.71 -12.78
N PHE A 135 7.71 7.64 -12.02
CA PHE A 135 7.79 8.04 -10.61
C PHE A 135 8.45 9.41 -10.40
N TRP A 136 8.95 10.03 -11.48
CA TRP A 136 9.60 11.33 -11.40
C TRP A 136 8.61 12.42 -10.92
N GLY A 137 8.92 13.03 -9.79
CA GLY A 137 8.06 14.05 -9.16
C GLY A 137 6.73 13.52 -8.62
N ARG A 138 6.57 12.19 -8.47
CA ARG A 138 5.32 11.53 -8.00
C ARG A 138 5.54 10.58 -6.82
N THR A 139 6.75 10.55 -6.26
CA THR A 139 7.14 9.67 -5.15
C THR A 139 7.52 10.49 -3.93
N VAL A 140 6.94 10.13 -2.80
CA VAL A 140 7.32 10.62 -1.48
C VAL A 140 8.46 9.76 -0.95
N TYR A 141 9.45 10.40 -0.34
CA TYR A 141 10.54 9.73 0.36
C TYR A 141 10.45 10.09 1.83
N ASP A 142 9.95 9.15 2.62
CA ASP A 142 9.87 9.29 4.07
C ASP A 142 11.08 8.64 4.72
N MET A 143 12.04 9.45 5.17
CA MET A 143 13.30 8.97 5.77
C MET A 143 13.29 8.98 7.30
N GLU A 144 12.14 9.28 7.93
CA GLU A 144 12.03 9.45 9.39
C GLU A 144 11.57 8.18 10.12
N MET A 145 11.44 7.06 9.40
CA MET A 145 11.05 5.77 9.97
C MET A 145 12.03 5.31 11.05
N GLY A 146 11.56 5.25 12.29
CA GLY A 146 12.37 4.98 13.50
C GLY A 146 12.27 3.57 14.06
N GLY A 147 11.40 2.70 13.50
CA GLY A 147 11.13 1.36 14.00
C GLY A 147 9.89 0.73 13.34
N PRO A 148 9.39 -0.40 13.88
CA PRO A 148 8.10 -0.93 13.46
C PRO A 148 6.98 0.11 13.64
N PRO A 149 6.08 0.31 12.67
CA PRO A 149 4.97 1.24 12.83
C PRO A 149 4.04 0.74 13.93
N ASP A 150 4.03 1.34 15.11
CA ASP A 150 3.02 1.07 16.15
C ASP A 150 2.53 2.33 16.86
N ASP A 151 3.05 3.50 16.45
CA ASP A 151 2.66 4.82 16.95
C ASP A 151 1.60 5.46 16.03
N PRO A 152 0.42 5.84 16.55
CA PRO A 152 -0.58 6.61 15.79
C PRO A 152 -0.05 7.91 15.15
N ALA A 153 0.95 8.56 15.76
CA ALA A 153 1.58 9.75 15.21
C ALA A 153 2.33 9.44 13.89
N GLU A 154 2.92 8.25 13.80
CA GLU A 154 3.57 7.78 12.57
C GLU A 154 2.54 7.53 11.46
N GLY A 155 1.44 6.86 11.78
CA GLY A 155 0.33 6.65 10.84
C GLY A 155 -0.23 7.96 10.28
N ALA A 156 -0.46 8.96 11.13
CA ALA A 156 -0.94 10.28 10.72
C ALA A 156 0.06 11.00 9.80
N ARG A 157 1.37 10.90 10.09
CA ARG A 157 2.45 11.48 9.29
C ARG A 157 2.52 10.82 7.90
N VAL A 158 2.44 9.49 7.84
CA VAL A 158 2.37 8.72 6.58
C VAL A 158 1.16 9.16 5.75
N ALA A 159 -0.02 9.23 6.36
CA ALA A 159 -1.23 9.66 5.66
C ALA A 159 -1.11 11.09 5.13
N ALA A 160 -0.60 12.03 5.94
CA ALA A 160 -0.43 13.43 5.53
C ALA A 160 0.52 13.58 4.34
N ALA A 161 1.60 12.78 4.28
CA ALA A 161 2.55 12.85 3.18
C ALA A 161 2.00 12.23 1.87
N LEU A 162 1.05 11.30 1.95
CA LEU A 162 0.45 10.60 0.81
C LEU A 162 -0.74 11.32 0.13
N VAL A 163 -1.27 12.42 0.70
CA VAL A 163 -2.51 13.07 0.22
C VAL A 163 -2.51 13.37 -1.28
N ASP A 164 -1.37 13.84 -1.82
CA ASP A 164 -1.22 14.20 -3.23
C ASP A 164 -0.30 13.23 -4.01
N ASN A 165 0.11 12.12 -3.40
CA ASN A 165 1.12 11.21 -3.95
C ASN A 165 0.64 9.75 -3.94
N ALA A 166 0.83 9.05 -5.05
CA ALA A 166 0.40 7.66 -5.16
C ALA A 166 1.39 6.66 -4.52
N VAL A 167 2.64 7.07 -4.33
CA VAL A 167 3.74 6.16 -3.92
C VAL A 167 4.60 6.81 -2.85
N MET A 168 4.92 6.03 -1.83
CA MET A 168 5.87 6.37 -0.77
C MET A 168 6.95 5.30 -0.66
N MET A 169 8.20 5.75 -0.67
CA MET A 169 9.39 5.02 -0.26
C MET A 169 9.63 5.31 1.22
N MET A 170 9.67 4.28 2.06
CA MET A 170 9.82 4.38 3.51
C MET A 170 11.23 3.92 3.90
N GLY A 171 12.05 4.85 4.38
CA GLY A 171 13.46 4.65 4.69
C GLY A 171 13.70 3.47 5.62
N ASN A 172 14.65 2.61 5.25
CA ASN A 172 14.99 1.36 5.96
C ASN A 172 13.83 0.37 6.18
N HIS A 173 12.71 0.54 5.47
CA HIS A 173 11.49 -0.24 5.70
C HIS A 173 11.00 -0.91 4.41
N GLY A 174 10.36 -0.15 3.52
CA GLY A 174 9.67 -0.70 2.36
C GLY A 174 8.91 0.36 1.60
N VAL A 175 7.78 -0.02 1.00
CA VAL A 175 6.97 0.89 0.17
C VAL A 175 5.50 0.83 0.53
N THR A 176 4.82 1.95 0.35
CA THR A 176 3.36 2.05 0.42
C THR A 176 2.84 2.70 -0.85
N VAL A 177 1.85 2.06 -1.48
CA VAL A 177 1.23 2.53 -2.73
C VAL A 177 -0.26 2.67 -2.53
N ILE A 178 -0.84 3.79 -2.95
CA ILE A 178 -2.28 4.04 -2.93
C ILE A 178 -2.85 4.12 -4.34
N GLY A 179 -4.11 3.74 -4.51
CA GLY A 179 -4.80 3.87 -5.79
C GLY A 179 -6.32 3.81 -5.69
N GLU A 180 -6.99 4.27 -6.74
CA GLU A 180 -8.46 4.29 -6.84
C GLU A 180 -9.09 2.89 -7.02
N THR A 181 -8.29 1.90 -7.39
CA THR A 181 -8.70 0.48 -7.48
C THR A 181 -7.54 -0.41 -7.09
N VAL A 182 -7.82 -1.67 -6.74
CA VAL A 182 -6.78 -2.68 -6.47
C VAL A 182 -5.85 -2.84 -7.68
N ALA A 183 -6.41 -2.85 -8.90
CA ALA A 183 -5.63 -2.97 -10.12
C ALA A 183 -4.68 -1.77 -10.34
N HIS A 184 -5.16 -0.55 -10.10
CA HIS A 184 -4.33 0.66 -10.21
C HIS A 184 -3.17 0.63 -9.21
N ALA A 185 -3.46 0.37 -7.93
CA ALA A 185 -2.41 0.32 -6.90
C ALA A 185 -1.40 -0.81 -7.18
N PHE A 186 -1.86 -1.97 -7.67
CA PHE A 186 -0.99 -3.09 -8.01
C PHE A 186 -0.09 -2.78 -9.22
N GLU A 187 -0.61 -2.06 -10.23
CA GLU A 187 0.19 -1.64 -11.38
C GLU A 187 1.30 -0.67 -10.95
N GLU A 188 1.00 0.31 -10.09
CA GLU A 188 2.00 1.23 -9.55
C GLU A 188 3.07 0.47 -8.74
N LEU A 189 2.68 -0.47 -7.87
CA LEU A 189 3.62 -1.32 -7.13
C LEU A 189 4.51 -2.15 -8.07
N TYR A 190 3.93 -2.76 -9.10
CA TYR A 190 4.67 -3.56 -10.08
C TYR A 190 5.71 -2.72 -10.83
N TYR A 191 5.36 -1.51 -11.29
CA TYR A 191 6.32 -0.65 -11.97
C TYR A 191 7.36 -0.05 -11.02
N LEU A 192 6.99 0.21 -9.76
CA LEU A 192 7.90 0.74 -8.75
C LEU A 192 9.07 -0.22 -8.53
N GLU A 193 8.77 -1.49 -8.30
CA GLU A 193 9.80 -2.51 -8.12
C GLU A 193 10.73 -2.61 -9.35
N ARG A 194 10.18 -2.50 -10.56
CA ARG A 194 10.96 -2.51 -11.79
C ARG A 194 11.83 -1.25 -11.95
N ALA A 195 11.31 -0.09 -11.57
CA ALA A 195 12.05 1.16 -11.59
C ALA A 195 13.24 1.07 -10.62
N CYS A 196 13.01 0.64 -9.38
CA CYS A 196 14.07 0.42 -8.38
C CYS A 196 15.11 -0.60 -8.87
N ARG A 197 14.68 -1.70 -9.50
CA ARG A 197 15.59 -2.66 -10.11
C ARG A 197 16.47 -2.03 -11.18
N ASN A 198 15.90 -1.24 -12.08
CA ASN A 198 16.67 -0.58 -13.14
C ASN A 198 17.71 0.38 -12.57
N VAL A 199 17.36 1.14 -11.54
CA VAL A 199 18.29 2.04 -10.84
C VAL A 199 19.43 1.25 -10.19
N ILE A 200 19.13 0.18 -9.44
CA ILE A 200 20.16 -0.67 -8.82
C ILE A 200 21.09 -1.28 -9.86
N LEU A 201 20.55 -1.78 -10.98
CA LEU A 201 21.36 -2.33 -12.07
C LEU A 201 22.28 -1.27 -12.69
N ALA A 202 21.77 -0.05 -12.92
CA ALA A 202 22.56 1.06 -13.45
C ALA A 202 23.68 1.49 -12.49
N LEU A 203 23.37 1.64 -11.19
CA LEU A 203 24.36 1.97 -10.16
C LEU A 203 25.43 0.89 -10.00
N SER A 204 25.07 -0.37 -10.25
CA SER A 204 26.00 -1.51 -10.13
C SER A 204 26.96 -1.67 -11.32
N SER A 205 26.71 -0.99 -12.45
CA SER A 205 27.49 -1.17 -13.68
C SER A 205 28.69 -0.21 -13.85
N GLY A 206 28.81 0.82 -12.99
CA GLY A 206 29.88 1.83 -13.06
C GLY A 206 29.46 3.11 -13.76
#